data_AF-W4J6W6-F1
#
_entry.id   AF-W4J6W6-F1
#
_cell.length_a   1.000
_cell.length_b   1.000
_cell.length_c   1.000
_cell.angle_alpha   90.00
_cell.angle_beta   90.00
_cell.angle_gamma   90.00
#
_symmetry.space_group_name_H-M   'P 1'
#
loop_
_entity.id
_entity.type
_entity.pdbx_description
1 polymer ?
#
loop_
_entity_poly.entity_id
_entity_poly.type
_entity_poly.pdbx_seq_one_letter_code
_entity_poly.pdbx_strand_id
1 'polypeptide(L)'
;MESVKENFERQTSQRFEEYQERMKEKQQKRKEQRDKNIQKIIHKDKMEKNLAEKIEKGCLMCGCGLGSVAGSIGLFGGVAINIWKPVALKAAIKTAIANSADKIAEAANSAGIQAGKALVIAELQKMGISTLGGKDLGTYFATTSYKNITNIAQAVYGQHYETCADYPLWSVRVPSSAAKHDFLFCQSVSNQIPSVSQPKQYISPKEVIEKILQNIVTQAEEPANVAAEIARESATNAIKARETGLINTIFMSKQTAIIASVVAILIIVLVMIIIYLVLRYRRKKKMKKKAQYTKLLNE
;
A
#
# COMPACT_ATOMS: atom_id res chain seq x y z
N MET A 1 -50.66 32.80 -85.09
CA MET A 1 -49.60 32.94 -84.06
C MET A 1 -50.14 32.82 -82.63
N GLU A 2 -51.44 32.99 -82.37
CA GLU A 2 -52.01 32.89 -81.01
C GLU A 2 -51.94 31.49 -80.39
N SER A 3 -52.16 30.42 -81.16
CA SER A 3 -52.16 29.04 -80.65
C SER A 3 -50.81 28.56 -80.09
N VAL A 4 -49.69 29.13 -80.56
CA VAL A 4 -48.34 28.80 -80.07
C VAL A 4 -48.06 29.50 -78.74
N LYS A 5 -48.59 30.71 -78.56
CA LYS A 5 -48.43 31.50 -77.33
C LYS A 5 -49.21 30.88 -76.17
N GLU A 6 -50.46 30.46 -76.40
CA GLU A 6 -51.27 29.79 -75.37
C GLU A 6 -50.67 28.44 -74.92
N ASN A 7 -50.08 27.67 -75.85
CA ASN A 7 -49.43 26.41 -75.51
C ASN A 7 -48.17 26.62 -74.65
N PHE A 8 -47.40 27.68 -74.92
CA PHE A 8 -46.24 28.02 -74.13
C PHE A 8 -46.63 28.47 -72.72
N GLU A 9 -47.63 29.37 -72.60
CA GLU A 9 -48.17 29.83 -71.31
C GLU A 9 -48.69 28.65 -70.48
N ARG A 10 -49.45 27.74 -71.09
CA ARG A 10 -49.97 26.54 -70.42
C ARG A 10 -48.85 25.60 -69.93
N GLN A 11 -47.79 25.41 -70.71
CA GLN A 11 -46.62 24.62 -70.29
C GLN A 11 -45.81 25.29 -69.18
N THR A 12 -45.63 26.61 -69.21
CA THR A 12 -44.97 27.33 -68.11
C THR A 12 -45.78 27.26 -66.81
N SER A 13 -47.10 27.41 -66.86
CA SER A 13 -47.96 27.28 -65.66
C SER A 13 -47.84 25.91 -65.01
N GLN A 14 -47.89 24.83 -65.80
CA GLN A 14 -47.73 23.48 -65.28
C GLN A 14 -46.36 23.25 -64.61
N ARG A 15 -45.28 23.76 -65.21
CA ARG A 15 -43.93 23.69 -64.60
C ARG A 15 -43.82 24.49 -63.31
N PHE A 16 -44.50 25.63 -63.20
CA PHE A 16 -44.51 26.43 -61.97
C PHE A 16 -45.27 25.73 -60.85
N GLU A 17 -46.40 25.08 -61.14
CA GLU A 17 -47.15 24.28 -60.17
C GLU A 17 -46.32 23.07 -59.69
N GLU A 18 -45.73 22.29 -60.59
CA GLU A 18 -44.83 21.18 -60.24
C GLU A 18 -43.61 21.63 -59.41
N TYR A 19 -43.08 22.83 -59.67
CA TYR A 19 -41.97 23.37 -58.90
C TYR A 19 -42.40 23.79 -57.48
N GLN A 20 -43.59 24.39 -57.35
CA GLN A 20 -44.16 24.77 -56.06
C GLN A 20 -44.48 23.55 -55.19
N GLU A 21 -45.03 22.48 -55.76
CA GLU A 21 -45.29 21.24 -55.03
C GLU A 21 -44.01 20.57 -54.53
N ARG A 22 -42.98 20.45 -55.37
CA ARG A 22 -41.67 19.92 -54.95
C ARG A 22 -41.00 20.76 -53.87
N MET A 23 -41.20 22.08 -53.90
CA MET A 23 -40.67 22.97 -52.87
C MET A 23 -41.41 22.81 -51.53
N LYS A 24 -42.73 22.66 -51.56
CA LYS A 24 -43.54 22.38 -50.35
C LYS A 24 -43.14 21.04 -49.72
N GLU A 25 -42.99 19.98 -50.53
CA GLU A 25 -42.60 18.66 -50.04
C GLU A 25 -41.21 18.66 -49.37
N LYS A 26 -40.22 19.34 -49.98
CA LYS A 26 -38.87 19.48 -49.40
C LYS A 26 -38.85 20.26 -48.10
N GLN A 27 -39.67 21.32 -47.99
CA GLN A 27 -39.80 22.08 -46.75
C GLN A 27 -40.44 21.24 -45.63
N GLN A 28 -41.44 20.43 -45.96
CA GLN A 28 -42.12 19.54 -45.01
C GLN A 28 -41.17 18.46 -44.47
N LYS A 29 -40.41 17.78 -45.35
CA LYS A 29 -39.38 16.80 -44.95
C LYS A 29 -38.33 17.41 -44.01
N ARG A 30 -37.92 18.67 -44.23
CA ARG A 30 -36.95 19.38 -43.38
C ARG A 30 -37.53 19.83 -42.03
N LYS A 31 -38.84 20.06 -41.92
CA LYS A 31 -39.53 20.32 -40.66
C LYS A 31 -39.64 19.04 -39.84
N GLU A 32 -40.12 17.95 -40.44
CA GLU A 32 -40.21 16.64 -39.78
C GLU A 32 -38.86 16.13 -39.28
N GLN A 33 -37.78 16.29 -40.06
CA GLN A 33 -36.45 15.90 -39.62
C GLN A 33 -35.97 16.71 -38.40
N ARG A 34 -36.33 18.00 -38.34
CA ARG A 34 -36.02 18.85 -37.18
C ARG A 34 -36.83 18.43 -35.96
N ASP A 35 -38.12 18.17 -36.11
CA ASP A 35 -38.98 17.74 -35.01
C ASP A 35 -38.56 16.38 -34.44
N LYS A 36 -38.17 15.43 -35.31
CA LYS A 36 -37.58 14.13 -34.91
C LYS A 36 -36.28 14.31 -34.12
N ASN A 37 -35.39 15.20 -34.57
CA ASN A 37 -34.14 15.48 -33.87
C ASN A 37 -34.39 16.17 -32.52
N ILE A 38 -35.34 17.10 -32.45
CA ILE A 38 -35.73 17.79 -31.21
C ILE A 38 -36.34 16.79 -30.22
N GLN A 39 -37.26 15.92 -30.65
CA GLN A 39 -37.81 14.87 -29.78
C GLN A 39 -36.72 13.93 -29.26
N LYS A 40 -35.74 13.57 -30.09
CA LYS A 40 -34.61 12.72 -29.67
C LYS A 40 -33.74 13.41 -28.61
N ILE A 41 -33.51 14.72 -28.74
CA ILE A 41 -32.78 15.52 -27.74
C ILE A 41 -33.57 15.63 -26.44
N ILE A 42 -34.88 15.91 -26.51
CA ILE A 42 -35.75 16.00 -25.32
C ILE A 42 -35.82 14.65 -24.58
N HIS A 43 -35.97 13.54 -25.31
CA HIS A 43 -35.97 12.21 -24.70
C HIS A 43 -34.63 11.88 -24.06
N LYS A 44 -33.51 12.24 -24.70
CA LYS A 44 -32.18 12.03 -24.14
C LYS A 44 -31.96 12.86 -22.88
N ASP A 45 -32.32 14.15 -22.89
CA ASP A 45 -32.26 15.05 -21.73
C ASP A 45 -33.16 14.55 -20.58
N LYS A 46 -34.34 14.00 -20.89
CA LYS A 46 -35.24 13.41 -19.90
C LYS A 46 -34.66 12.14 -19.26
N MET A 47 -33.96 11.29 -20.03
CA MET A 47 -33.28 10.11 -19.48
C MET A 47 -32.07 10.49 -18.64
N GLU A 48 -31.27 11.47 -19.10
CA GLU A 48 -30.13 11.99 -18.34
C GLU A 48 -30.56 12.64 -17.02
N LYS A 49 -31.67 13.40 -17.02
CA LYS A 49 -32.29 13.95 -15.80
C LYS A 49 -32.79 12.86 -14.85
N ASN A 50 -33.43 11.80 -15.36
CA ASN A 50 -33.90 10.70 -14.52
C ASN A 50 -32.75 9.87 -13.92
N LEU A 51 -31.67 9.67 -14.68
CA LEU A 51 -30.43 9.07 -14.20
C LEU A 51 -29.75 9.93 -13.13
N ALA A 52 -29.67 11.25 -13.35
CA ALA A 52 -29.13 12.18 -12.36
C ALA A 52 -29.95 12.15 -11.06
N GLU A 53 -31.29 12.17 -11.16
CA GLU A 53 -32.18 12.11 -9.99
C GLU A 53 -32.08 10.78 -9.23
N LYS A 54 -31.88 9.65 -9.93
CA LYS A 54 -31.64 8.34 -9.30
C LYS A 54 -30.27 8.25 -8.62
N ILE A 55 -29.24 8.84 -9.21
CA ILE A 55 -27.90 8.90 -8.63
C ILE A 55 -27.91 9.80 -7.39
N GLU A 56 -28.63 10.92 -7.42
CA GLU A 56 -28.78 11.83 -6.29
C GLU A 56 -29.55 11.18 -5.13
N LYS A 57 -30.65 10.46 -5.41
CA LYS A 57 -31.38 9.67 -4.40
C LYS A 57 -30.57 8.49 -3.85
N GLY A 58 -29.75 7.84 -4.70
CA GLY A 58 -28.84 6.76 -4.28
C GLY A 58 -27.68 7.26 -3.42
N CYS A 59 -27.17 8.46 -3.68
CA CYS A 59 -26.09 9.08 -2.91
C CYS A 59 -26.58 9.65 -1.57
N LEU A 60 -27.81 10.15 -1.50
CA LEU A 60 -28.44 10.59 -0.24
C LEU A 60 -28.65 9.44 0.76
N MET A 61 -28.91 8.23 0.29
CA MET A 61 -29.07 7.04 1.14
C MET A 61 -27.74 6.46 1.65
N CYS A 62 -26.61 6.78 1.01
CA CYS A 62 -25.28 6.33 1.44
C CYS A 62 -24.49 7.41 2.21
N GLY A 63 -25.02 8.64 2.28
CA GLY A 63 -24.42 9.82 2.90
C GLY A 63 -24.80 10.08 4.37
N CYS A 64 -25.45 9.13 5.05
CA CYS A 64 -25.64 9.18 6.50
C CYS A 64 -24.31 8.86 7.20
N GLY A 65 -23.41 9.83 7.22
CA GLY A 65 -22.14 9.76 7.94
C GLY A 65 -21.26 10.96 7.62
N LEU A 66 -21.50 12.06 8.35
CA LEU A 66 -20.69 13.28 8.42
C LEU A 66 -21.01 14.34 7.37
N GLY A 67 -21.90 15.25 7.78
CA GLY A 67 -22.26 16.43 7.00
C GLY A 67 -21.06 17.31 6.67
N SER A 68 -21.04 17.80 5.44
CA SER A 68 -21.09 19.24 5.14
C SER A 68 -20.88 19.49 3.65
N VAL A 69 -21.64 20.47 3.16
CA VAL A 69 -21.47 21.24 1.92
C VAL A 69 -21.88 20.56 0.60
N ALA A 70 -23.17 20.71 0.33
CA ALA A 70 -23.68 20.97 -1.01
C ALA A 70 -22.92 22.15 -1.65
N GLY A 71 -22.41 21.94 -2.87
CA GLY A 71 -21.90 23.00 -3.74
C GLY A 71 -20.42 22.88 -4.08
N SER A 72 -20.05 21.96 -5.00
CA SER A 72 -18.93 22.16 -5.94
C SER A 72 -18.66 20.93 -6.82
N ILE A 73 -19.48 20.71 -7.85
CA ILE A 73 -19.21 19.72 -8.93
C ILE A 73 -17.89 20.04 -9.71
N GLY A 74 -17.18 21.13 -9.40
CA GLY A 74 -15.82 21.41 -9.88
C GLY A 74 -14.66 21.11 -8.91
N LEU A 75 -14.92 20.70 -7.66
CA LEU A 75 -13.88 20.54 -6.61
C LEU A 75 -13.84 19.13 -5.98
N PHE A 76 -14.76 18.23 -6.33
CA PHE A 76 -14.81 16.87 -5.76
C PHE A 76 -13.72 15.91 -6.28
N GLY A 77 -12.98 16.28 -7.32
CA GLY A 77 -11.81 15.50 -7.74
C GLY A 77 -10.70 15.47 -6.67
N GLY A 78 -10.54 16.53 -5.87
CA GLY A 78 -9.50 16.59 -4.83
C GLY A 78 -9.97 16.09 -3.45
N VAL A 79 -11.20 16.44 -3.06
CA VAL A 79 -11.68 16.22 -1.69
C VAL A 79 -12.11 14.76 -1.46
N ALA A 80 -12.72 14.10 -2.45
CA ALA A 80 -13.10 12.68 -2.32
C ALA A 80 -11.88 11.74 -2.36
N ILE A 81 -10.88 12.04 -3.20
CA ILE A 81 -9.66 11.21 -3.32
C ILE A 81 -8.85 11.24 -2.02
N ASN A 82 -8.70 12.40 -1.37
CA ASN A 82 -7.90 12.53 -0.15
C ASN A 82 -8.51 11.79 1.05
N ILE A 83 -9.84 11.58 1.09
CA ILE A 83 -10.50 10.80 2.14
C ILE A 83 -10.34 9.29 1.87
N TRP A 84 -10.40 8.86 0.61
CA TRP A 84 -10.35 7.44 0.25
C TRP A 84 -8.92 6.88 0.21
N LYS A 85 -7.94 7.74 -0.10
CA LYS A 85 -6.50 7.39 -0.15
C LYS A 85 -5.99 6.72 1.14
N PRO A 86 -6.17 7.27 2.35
CA PRO A 86 -5.69 6.62 3.57
C PRO A 86 -6.43 5.31 3.88
N VAL A 87 -7.73 5.21 3.55
CA VAL A 87 -8.52 4.00 3.77
C VAL A 87 -8.05 2.88 2.84
N ALA A 88 -7.88 3.17 1.55
CA ALA A 88 -7.36 2.22 0.56
C ALA A 88 -5.92 1.78 0.89
N LEU A 89 -5.06 2.72 1.30
CA LEU A 89 -3.70 2.43 1.78
C LEU A 89 -3.71 1.49 2.99
N LYS A 90 -4.55 1.77 3.99
CA LYS A 90 -4.66 0.94 5.19
C LYS A 90 -5.14 -0.47 4.87
N ALA A 91 -6.10 -0.62 3.95
CA ALA A 91 -6.57 -1.91 3.49
C ALA A 91 -5.48 -2.70 2.75
N ALA A 92 -4.77 -2.05 1.81
CA ALA A 92 -3.69 -2.68 1.05
C ALA A 92 -2.54 -3.14 1.95
N ILE A 93 -2.09 -2.28 2.87
CA ILE A 93 -1.05 -2.60 3.85
C ILE A 93 -1.49 -3.77 4.74
N LYS A 94 -2.74 -3.79 5.20
CA LYS A 94 -3.26 -4.88 6.03
C LYS A 94 -3.18 -6.22 5.28
N THR A 95 -3.57 -6.25 4.02
CA THR A 95 -3.48 -7.45 3.18
C THR A 95 -2.02 -7.84 2.92
N ALA A 96 -1.14 -6.88 2.67
CA ALA A 96 0.29 -7.15 2.46
C ALA A 96 0.93 -7.77 3.72
N ILE A 97 0.64 -7.22 4.90
CA ILE A 97 1.11 -7.76 6.19
C ILE A 97 0.60 -9.20 6.36
N ALA A 98 -0.69 -9.45 6.11
CA ALA A 98 -1.27 -10.78 6.21
C ALA A 98 -0.58 -11.80 5.27
N ASN A 99 -0.33 -11.41 4.02
CA ASN A 99 0.38 -12.27 3.05
C ASN A 99 1.85 -12.51 3.41
N SER A 100 2.46 -11.60 4.17
CA SER A 100 3.84 -11.69 4.63
C SER A 100 4.00 -12.26 6.04
N ALA A 101 2.92 -12.71 6.67
CA ALA A 101 2.91 -13.16 8.06
C ALA A 101 3.99 -14.23 8.33
N ASP A 102 4.15 -15.19 7.42
CA ASP A 102 5.16 -16.24 7.54
C ASP A 102 6.59 -15.67 7.55
N LYS A 103 6.88 -14.71 6.67
CA LYS A 103 8.20 -14.06 6.60
C LYS A 103 8.48 -13.20 7.82
N ILE A 104 7.46 -12.53 8.35
CA ILE A 104 7.56 -11.75 9.59
C ILE A 104 7.83 -12.69 10.76
N ALA A 105 7.13 -13.82 10.83
CA ALA A 105 7.33 -14.83 11.86
C ALA A 105 8.72 -15.47 11.77
N GLU A 106 9.19 -15.77 10.56
CA GLU A 106 10.53 -16.32 10.32
C GLU A 106 11.64 -15.34 10.78
N ALA A 107 11.54 -14.07 10.39
CA ALA A 107 12.47 -13.03 10.82
C ALA A 107 12.49 -12.87 12.35
N ALA A 108 11.31 -12.89 12.98
CA ALA A 108 11.15 -12.82 14.43
C ALA A 108 11.78 -14.01 15.14
N ASN A 109 11.49 -15.21 14.67
CA ASN A 109 12.02 -16.45 15.24
C ASN A 109 13.55 -16.49 15.09
N SER A 110 14.09 -16.10 13.94
CA SER A 110 15.53 -16.02 13.72
C SER A 110 16.20 -15.05 14.69
N ALA A 111 15.66 -13.83 14.82
CA ALA A 111 16.21 -12.82 15.73
C ALA A 111 16.13 -13.26 17.21
N GLY A 112 14.99 -13.80 17.62
CA GLY A 112 14.80 -14.31 18.97
C GLY A 112 15.73 -15.49 19.30
N ILE A 113 15.90 -16.42 18.37
CA ILE A 113 16.84 -17.54 18.53
C ILE A 113 18.28 -17.04 18.65
N GLN A 114 18.69 -16.07 17.84
CA GLN A 114 20.05 -15.51 17.92
C GLN A 114 20.30 -14.79 19.24
N ALA A 115 19.35 -13.99 19.72
CA ALA A 115 19.46 -13.30 20.99
C ALA A 115 19.49 -14.28 22.17
N GLY A 116 18.60 -15.28 22.17
CA GLY A 116 18.60 -16.35 23.17
C GLY A 116 19.91 -17.13 23.21
N LYS A 117 20.44 -17.51 22.03
CA LYS A 117 21.76 -18.15 21.92
C LYS A 117 22.87 -17.27 22.48
N ALA A 118 22.91 -15.99 22.12
CA ALA A 118 23.95 -15.06 22.56
C ALA A 118 24.00 -14.94 24.10
N LEU A 119 22.84 -14.89 24.75
CA LEU A 119 22.77 -14.85 26.22
C LEU A 119 23.21 -16.15 26.87
N VAL A 120 22.74 -17.29 26.38
CA VAL A 120 23.16 -18.59 26.91
C VAL A 120 24.67 -18.75 26.77
N ILE A 121 25.25 -18.34 25.64
CA ILE A 121 26.71 -18.34 25.43
C ILE A 121 27.40 -17.42 26.44
N ALA A 122 26.90 -16.20 26.65
CA ALA A 122 27.49 -15.25 27.59
C ALA A 122 27.44 -15.76 29.04
N GLU A 123 26.32 -16.38 29.46
CA GLU A 123 26.20 -16.99 30.79
C GLU A 123 27.12 -18.21 30.95
N LEU A 124 27.23 -19.07 29.93
CA LEU A 124 28.19 -20.19 29.94
C LEU A 124 29.64 -19.70 30.05
N GLN A 125 29.99 -18.61 29.35
CA GLN A 125 31.31 -17.99 29.44
C GLN A 125 31.58 -17.38 30.82
N LYS A 126 30.58 -16.73 31.46
CA LYS A 126 30.69 -16.26 32.85
C LYS A 126 30.92 -17.41 33.83
N MET A 127 30.37 -18.58 33.54
CA MET A 127 30.64 -19.81 34.29
C MET A 127 32.01 -20.43 33.94
N GLY A 128 32.84 -19.80 33.11
CA GLY A 128 34.17 -20.31 32.76
C GLY A 128 34.18 -21.38 31.67
N ILE A 129 33.02 -21.70 31.07
CA ILE A 129 32.93 -22.66 29.96
C ILE A 129 33.25 -21.92 28.66
N SER A 130 34.35 -22.31 28.00
CA SER A 130 34.75 -21.72 26.71
C SER A 130 34.43 -22.64 25.53
N THR A 131 34.37 -23.96 25.77
CA THR A 131 34.14 -25.00 24.76
C THR A 131 33.17 -26.06 25.30
N LEU A 132 32.34 -26.62 24.42
CA LEU A 132 31.44 -27.74 24.72
C LEU A 132 31.58 -28.84 23.67
N GLY A 133 31.80 -30.08 24.11
CA GLY A 133 31.94 -31.24 23.22
C GLY A 133 33.09 -31.11 22.22
N GLY A 134 34.20 -30.49 22.63
CA GLY A 134 35.37 -30.24 21.79
C GLY A 134 35.17 -29.15 20.72
N LYS A 135 34.11 -28.35 20.81
CA LYS A 135 33.82 -27.24 19.88
C LYS A 135 33.64 -25.93 20.64
N ASP A 136 33.91 -24.83 19.97
CA ASP A 136 33.56 -23.49 20.48
C ASP A 136 32.04 -23.36 20.64
N LEU A 137 31.61 -22.61 21.64
CA LEU A 137 30.19 -22.42 21.95
C LEU A 137 29.39 -21.94 20.73
N GLY A 138 29.94 -21.03 19.93
CA GLY A 138 29.30 -20.56 18.70
C GLY A 138 29.00 -21.68 17.71
N THR A 139 29.97 -22.57 17.47
CA THR A 139 29.81 -23.72 16.57
C THR A 139 28.87 -24.78 17.16
N TYR A 140 28.90 -24.97 18.48
CA TYR A 140 27.99 -25.90 19.16
C TYR A 140 26.52 -25.45 19.03
N PHE A 141 26.25 -24.17 19.31
CA PHE A 141 24.89 -23.61 19.20
C PHE A 141 24.48 -23.29 17.76
N ALA A 142 25.38 -23.41 16.77
CA ALA A 142 24.97 -23.37 15.37
C ALA A 142 24.06 -24.55 15.02
N THR A 143 24.40 -25.76 15.50
CA THR A 143 23.63 -26.98 15.25
C THR A 143 22.61 -27.28 16.34
N THR A 144 22.91 -26.89 17.58
CA THR A 144 22.10 -27.25 18.76
C THR A 144 21.19 -26.11 19.17
N SER A 145 19.90 -26.41 19.41
CA SER A 145 18.97 -25.45 19.98
C SER A 145 19.34 -25.13 21.44
N TYR A 146 19.40 -23.84 21.78
CA TYR A 146 19.64 -23.41 23.16
C TYR A 146 18.53 -23.84 24.13
N LYS A 147 17.34 -24.19 23.62
CA LYS A 147 16.22 -24.72 24.40
C LYS A 147 16.37 -26.22 24.72
N ASN A 148 17.29 -26.93 24.08
CA ASN A 148 17.50 -28.36 24.32
C ASN A 148 18.39 -28.57 25.54
N ILE A 149 17.79 -28.36 26.72
CA ILE A 149 18.48 -28.39 28.00
C ILE A 149 19.17 -29.73 28.23
N THR A 150 18.55 -30.86 27.90
CA THR A 150 19.12 -32.20 28.17
C THR A 150 20.44 -32.42 27.43
N ASN A 151 20.52 -32.04 26.15
CA ASN A 151 21.75 -32.19 25.36
C ASN A 151 22.85 -31.24 25.86
N ILE A 152 22.48 -30.00 26.21
CA ILE A 152 23.41 -29.03 26.78
C ILE A 152 23.92 -29.53 28.14
N ALA A 153 23.02 -30.01 29.01
CA ALA A 153 23.34 -30.53 30.33
C ALA A 153 24.28 -31.73 30.25
N GLN A 154 24.07 -32.64 29.28
CA GLN A 154 24.97 -33.76 29.06
C GLN A 154 26.37 -33.31 28.63
N ALA A 155 26.47 -32.35 27.71
CA ALA A 155 27.75 -31.81 27.27
C ALA A 155 28.48 -31.06 28.40
N VAL A 156 27.75 -30.23 29.17
CA VAL A 156 28.29 -29.50 30.33
C VAL A 156 28.70 -30.47 31.44
N TYR A 157 27.93 -31.52 31.68
CA TYR A 157 28.27 -32.55 32.67
C TYR A 157 29.52 -33.33 32.26
N GLY A 158 29.68 -33.69 30.99
CA GLY A 158 30.90 -34.33 30.49
C GLY A 158 32.13 -33.44 30.71
N GLN A 159 32.03 -32.15 30.36
CA GLN A 159 33.08 -31.18 30.62
C GLN A 159 33.37 -31.05 32.12
N HIS A 160 32.33 -30.99 32.96
CA HIS A 160 32.50 -30.90 34.42
C HIS A 160 33.18 -32.15 34.98
N TYR A 161 32.83 -33.33 34.48
CA TYR A 161 33.45 -34.57 34.92
C TYR A 161 34.94 -34.59 34.59
N GLU A 162 35.33 -34.21 33.37
CA GLU A 162 36.74 -34.17 32.95
C GLU A 162 37.54 -33.08 33.65
N THR A 163 36.96 -31.89 33.81
CA THR A 163 37.66 -30.71 34.35
C THR A 163 37.71 -30.70 35.89
N CYS A 164 36.71 -31.27 36.57
CA CYS A 164 36.60 -31.26 38.03
C CYS A 164 36.90 -32.62 38.69
N ALA A 165 37.41 -33.61 37.94
CA ALA A 165 37.67 -34.97 38.43
C ALA A 165 38.53 -35.05 39.71
N ASP A 166 39.49 -34.14 39.86
CA ASP A 166 40.42 -34.11 41.00
C ASP A 166 39.89 -33.36 42.24
N TYR A 167 38.68 -32.76 42.17
CA TYR A 167 38.12 -31.95 43.26
C TYR A 167 36.69 -32.41 43.60
N PRO A 168 36.45 -32.98 44.80
CA PRO A 168 35.08 -33.29 45.23
C PRO A 168 34.28 -31.99 45.37
N LEU A 169 33.03 -32.01 44.86
CA LEU A 169 32.02 -30.93 44.84
C LEU A 169 31.83 -30.15 46.17
N TRP A 170 32.38 -30.65 47.28
CA TRP A 170 32.20 -30.13 48.64
C TRP A 170 33.50 -29.62 49.31
N SER A 171 34.65 -29.64 48.63
CA SER A 171 35.91 -29.16 49.21
C SER A 171 36.20 -27.70 48.83
N VAL A 172 35.96 -26.79 49.77
CA VAL A 172 36.12 -25.32 49.63
C VAL A 172 37.59 -24.87 49.81
N ARG A 173 38.58 -25.79 49.84
CA ARG A 173 39.97 -25.42 50.15
C ARG A 173 40.84 -25.40 48.89
N VAL A 174 41.13 -24.20 48.43
CA VAL A 174 41.93 -23.87 47.24
C VAL A 174 43.44 -24.05 47.54
N PRO A 175 44.18 -24.89 46.79
CA PRO A 175 45.63 -24.78 46.73
C PRO A 175 45.99 -23.55 45.89
N SER A 176 46.81 -22.67 46.44
CA SER A 176 47.25 -21.40 45.84
C SER A 176 48.06 -21.52 44.53
N SER A 177 48.23 -22.72 43.98
CA SER A 177 49.03 -23.01 42.78
C SER A 177 48.21 -23.37 41.53
N ALA A 178 46.88 -23.49 41.60
CA ALA A 178 46.04 -23.87 40.46
C ALA A 178 45.61 -22.64 39.63
N ALA A 179 46.55 -22.06 38.88
CA ALA A 179 46.24 -21.10 37.83
C ALA A 179 45.73 -21.85 36.59
N LYS A 180 44.41 -21.93 36.37
CA LYS A 180 43.79 -22.24 35.06
C LYS A 180 42.27 -22.05 35.11
N HIS A 181 41.69 -21.61 33.98
CA HIS A 181 40.26 -21.39 33.76
C HIS A 181 39.35 -22.54 34.24
N ASP A 182 39.90 -23.76 34.32
CA ASP A 182 39.28 -24.99 34.78
C ASP A 182 38.67 -24.91 36.20
N PHE A 183 39.27 -24.12 37.11
CA PHE A 183 38.77 -23.97 38.48
C PHE A 183 37.53 -23.05 38.58
N LEU A 184 37.43 -22.04 37.70
CA LEU A 184 36.31 -21.08 37.70
C LEU A 184 34.99 -21.78 37.40
N PHE A 185 35.03 -22.80 36.54
CA PHE A 185 33.85 -23.59 36.21
C PHE A 185 33.37 -24.44 37.37
N CYS A 186 34.25 -25.23 38.00
CA CYS A 186 33.90 -26.04 39.16
C CYS A 186 33.39 -25.18 40.34
N GLN A 187 34.02 -24.02 40.56
CA GLN A 187 33.60 -23.05 41.58
C GLN A 187 32.24 -22.41 41.24
N SER A 188 32.02 -22.04 39.99
CA SER A 188 30.76 -21.41 39.55
C SER A 188 29.57 -22.37 39.68
N VAL A 189 29.73 -23.63 39.29
CA VAL A 189 28.70 -24.66 39.50
C VAL A 189 28.42 -24.85 40.99
N SER A 190 29.46 -24.92 41.82
CA SER A 190 29.32 -25.06 43.27
C SER A 190 28.59 -23.88 43.91
N ASN A 191 28.90 -22.65 43.50
CA ASN A 191 28.26 -21.42 43.99
C ASN A 191 26.77 -21.34 43.64
N GLN A 192 26.34 -22.03 42.58
CA GLN A 192 24.93 -22.05 42.15
C GLN A 192 24.11 -23.16 42.83
N ILE A 193 24.74 -24.16 43.47
CA ILE A 193 24.05 -25.24 44.20
C ILE A 193 22.98 -24.72 45.19
N PRO A 194 23.25 -23.69 46.01
CA PRO A 194 22.25 -23.17 46.96
C PRO A 194 20.98 -22.61 46.28
N SER A 195 21.07 -22.21 45.01
CA SER A 195 19.93 -21.68 44.25
C SER A 195 19.03 -22.74 43.62
N VAL A 196 19.52 -23.99 43.51
CA VAL A 196 18.82 -25.10 42.82
C VAL A 196 18.55 -26.32 43.71
N SER A 197 19.08 -26.32 44.94
CA SER A 197 18.96 -27.40 45.92
C SER A 197 18.49 -26.90 47.29
N GLN A 198 17.69 -27.70 47.98
CA GLN A 198 17.28 -27.42 49.36
C GLN A 198 18.31 -27.97 50.37
N PRO A 199 18.47 -27.33 51.55
CA PRO A 199 19.32 -27.86 52.61
C PRO A 199 18.88 -29.28 52.98
N LYS A 200 19.83 -30.22 53.03
CA LYS A 200 19.67 -31.65 53.38
C LYS A 200 19.03 -32.55 52.31
N GLN A 201 18.82 -32.08 51.08
CA GLN A 201 18.39 -32.93 49.97
C GLN A 201 19.59 -33.35 49.12
N TYR A 202 19.79 -34.66 48.93
CA TYR A 202 20.78 -35.17 47.98
C TYR A 202 20.25 -34.97 46.56
N ILE A 203 20.99 -34.25 45.73
CA ILE A 203 20.72 -34.03 44.31
C ILE A 203 21.95 -34.48 43.53
N SER A 204 21.75 -35.20 42.42
CA SER A 204 22.88 -35.63 41.59
C SER A 204 23.55 -34.42 40.92
N PRO A 205 24.88 -34.43 40.70
CA PRO A 205 25.56 -33.31 40.02
C PRO A 205 24.99 -33.01 38.62
N LYS A 206 24.45 -34.03 37.94
CA LYS A 206 23.77 -33.88 36.64
C LYS A 206 22.46 -33.09 36.78
N GLU A 207 21.64 -33.38 37.77
CA GLU A 207 20.39 -32.65 38.03
C GLU A 207 20.64 -31.21 38.46
N VAL A 208 21.73 -30.95 39.20
CA VAL A 208 22.17 -29.58 39.54
C VAL A 208 22.44 -28.78 38.27
N ILE A 209 23.24 -29.33 37.35
CA ILE A 209 23.57 -28.68 36.07
C ILE A 209 22.32 -28.47 35.21
N GLU A 210 21.41 -29.45 35.18
CA GLU A 210 20.17 -29.34 34.44
C GLU A 210 19.29 -28.18 34.95
N LYS A 211 19.15 -28.04 36.26
CA LYS A 211 18.39 -26.92 36.88
C LYS A 211 19.06 -25.56 36.65
N ILE A 212 20.39 -25.49 36.71
CA ILE A 212 21.14 -24.27 36.39
C ILE A 212 20.85 -23.84 34.94
N LEU A 213 20.93 -24.79 34.00
CA LEU A 213 20.64 -24.53 32.59
C LEU A 213 19.17 -24.16 32.36
N GLN A 214 18.22 -24.77 33.08
CA GLN A 214 16.82 -24.36 33.06
C GLN A 214 16.66 -22.88 33.44
N ASN A 215 17.31 -22.44 34.52
CA ASN A 215 17.27 -21.04 34.94
C ASN A 215 17.87 -20.11 33.89
N ILE A 216 19.02 -20.47 33.31
CA ILE A 216 19.69 -19.67 32.26
C ILE A 216 18.83 -19.58 31.00
N VAL A 217 18.25 -20.70 30.55
CA VAL A 217 17.35 -20.72 29.38
C VAL A 217 16.11 -19.87 29.64
N THR A 218 15.54 -19.94 30.85
CA THR A 218 14.38 -19.13 31.25
C THR A 218 14.72 -17.64 31.22
N GLN A 219 15.87 -17.25 31.75
CA GLN A 219 16.36 -15.86 31.68
C GLN A 219 16.62 -15.40 30.24
N ALA A 220 17.02 -16.31 29.37
CA ALA A 220 17.22 -16.02 27.95
C ALA A 220 15.90 -15.89 27.15
N GLU A 221 14.76 -16.33 27.69
CA GLU A 221 13.47 -16.22 26.99
C GLU A 221 13.00 -14.77 26.86
N GLU A 222 13.15 -13.95 27.90
CA GLU A 222 12.70 -12.56 27.85
C GLU A 222 13.45 -11.76 26.76
N PRO A 223 14.78 -11.75 26.70
CA PRO A 223 15.49 -11.03 25.65
C PRO A 223 15.31 -11.66 24.26
N ALA A 224 15.09 -12.97 24.18
CA ALA A 224 14.71 -13.64 22.92
C ALA A 224 13.35 -13.13 22.42
N ASN A 225 12.37 -12.99 23.31
CA ASN A 225 11.05 -12.46 22.97
C ASN A 225 11.12 -10.97 22.59
N VAL A 226 11.91 -10.16 23.31
CA VAL A 226 12.14 -8.75 22.98
C VAL A 226 12.78 -8.63 21.59
N ALA A 227 13.84 -9.40 21.30
CA ALA A 227 14.47 -9.38 19.99
C ALA A 227 13.54 -9.85 18.86
N ALA A 228 12.69 -10.84 19.13
CA ALA A 228 11.68 -11.29 18.20
C ALA A 228 10.64 -10.19 17.90
N GLU A 229 10.14 -9.48 18.91
CA GLU A 229 9.20 -8.38 18.71
C GLU A 229 9.82 -7.20 17.95
N ILE A 230 11.06 -6.81 18.28
CA ILE A 230 11.78 -5.77 17.53
C ILE A 230 11.90 -6.14 16.05
N ALA A 231 12.21 -7.42 15.75
CA ALA A 231 12.28 -7.90 14.38
C ALA A 231 10.90 -7.94 13.70
N ARG A 232 9.82 -8.30 14.41
CA ARG A 232 8.44 -8.24 13.89
C ARG A 232 8.05 -6.82 13.51
N GLU A 233 8.30 -5.87 14.41
CA GLU A 233 8.00 -4.46 14.19
C GLU A 233 8.81 -3.89 13.02
N SER A 234 10.11 -4.17 12.98
CA SER A 234 10.99 -3.76 11.90
C SER A 234 10.52 -4.29 10.54
N ALA A 235 10.24 -5.59 10.43
CA ALA A 235 9.72 -6.20 9.20
C ALA A 235 8.37 -5.60 8.78
N THR A 236 7.46 -5.39 9.74
CA THR A 236 6.17 -4.77 9.49
C THR A 236 6.31 -3.33 8.99
N ASN A 237 7.23 -2.56 9.57
CA ASN A 237 7.50 -1.18 9.17
C ASN A 237 8.16 -1.11 7.80
N ALA A 238 9.06 -2.04 7.47
CA ALA A 238 9.65 -2.14 6.14
C ALA A 238 8.59 -2.43 5.05
N ILE A 239 7.63 -3.33 5.34
CA ILE A 239 6.51 -3.61 4.43
C ILE A 239 5.64 -2.36 4.24
N LYS A 240 5.25 -1.69 5.34
CA LYS A 240 4.50 -0.43 5.29
C LYS A 240 5.19 0.62 4.42
N ALA A 241 6.49 0.83 4.62
CA ALA A 241 7.28 1.79 3.86
C ALA A 241 7.35 1.42 2.36
N ARG A 242 7.53 0.15 2.04
CA ARG A 242 7.55 -0.34 0.65
C ARG A 242 6.21 -0.15 -0.05
N GLU A 243 5.12 -0.58 0.58
CA GLU A 243 3.77 -0.46 0.00
C GLU A 243 3.34 0.99 -0.18
N THR A 244 3.57 1.85 0.83
CA THR A 244 3.30 3.28 0.71
C THR A 244 4.10 3.93 -0.42
N GLY A 245 5.38 3.57 -0.57
CA GLY A 245 6.22 4.03 -1.67
C GLY A 245 5.67 3.63 -3.04
N LEU A 246 5.35 2.35 -3.24
CA LEU A 246 4.80 1.83 -4.50
C LEU A 246 3.48 2.52 -4.87
N ILE A 247 2.56 2.65 -3.90
CA ILE A 247 1.26 3.27 -4.14
C ILE A 247 1.40 4.76 -4.45
N ASN A 248 2.31 5.47 -3.77
CA ASN A 248 2.57 6.87 -4.06
C ASN A 248 3.14 7.06 -5.47
N THR A 249 4.10 6.22 -5.88
CA THR A 249 4.67 6.27 -7.25
C THR A 249 3.60 6.01 -8.32
N ILE A 250 2.74 5.02 -8.12
CA ILE A 250 1.63 4.74 -9.03
C ILE A 250 0.68 5.94 -9.09
N PHE A 251 0.29 6.50 -7.94
CA PHE A 251 -0.61 7.65 -7.87
C PHE A 251 -0.04 8.86 -8.61
N MET A 252 1.24 9.19 -8.38
CA MET A 252 1.92 10.30 -9.06
C MET A 252 1.92 10.11 -10.58
N SER A 253 2.22 8.90 -11.06
CA SER A 253 2.21 8.60 -12.50
C SER A 253 0.83 8.85 -13.15
N LYS A 254 -0.26 8.50 -12.45
CA LYS A 254 -1.63 8.71 -12.93
C LYS A 254 -2.05 10.18 -12.84
N GLN A 255 -1.62 10.89 -11.81
CA GLN A 255 -1.91 12.32 -11.65
C GLN A 255 -1.27 13.15 -12.78
N THR A 256 -0.02 12.85 -13.15
CA THR A 256 0.65 13.52 -14.28
C THR A 256 -0.10 13.30 -15.59
N ALA A 257 -0.60 12.09 -15.85
CA ALA A 257 -1.38 11.79 -17.05
C ALA A 257 -2.71 12.59 -17.09
N ILE A 258 -3.39 12.74 -15.95
CA ILE A 258 -4.62 13.54 -15.85
C ILE A 258 -4.32 15.03 -16.08
N ILE A 259 -3.26 15.57 -15.46
CA ILE A 259 -2.87 16.98 -15.66
C ILE A 259 -2.53 17.25 -17.13
N ALA A 260 -1.77 16.35 -17.76
CA ALA A 260 -1.41 16.48 -19.18
C ALA A 260 -2.65 16.50 -20.10
N SER A 261 -3.66 15.66 -19.83
CA SER A 261 -4.90 15.66 -20.63
C SER A 261 -5.71 16.95 -20.45
N VAL A 262 -5.80 17.48 -19.22
CA VAL A 262 -6.48 18.75 -18.93
C VAL A 262 -5.77 19.92 -19.64
N VAL A 263 -4.44 19.98 -19.57
CA VAL A 263 -3.65 21.00 -20.27
C VAL A 263 -3.85 20.92 -21.78
N ALA A 264 -3.87 19.71 -22.35
CA ALA A 264 -4.13 19.53 -23.78
C ALA A 264 -5.52 20.05 -24.19
N ILE A 265 -6.56 19.77 -23.40
CA ILE A 265 -7.93 20.29 -23.64
C ILE A 265 -7.95 21.83 -23.58
N LEU A 266 -7.27 22.44 -22.60
CA LEU A 266 -7.21 23.91 -22.47
C LEU A 266 -6.53 24.56 -23.68
N ILE A 267 -5.47 23.97 -24.23
CA ILE A 267 -4.79 24.46 -25.42
C ILE A 267 -5.72 24.42 -26.64
N ILE A 268 -6.44 23.31 -26.84
CA ILE A 268 -7.40 23.19 -27.96
C ILE A 268 -8.49 24.25 -27.86
N VAL A 269 -9.05 24.46 -26.66
CA VAL A 269 -10.06 25.50 -26.41
C VAL A 269 -9.52 26.90 -26.68
N LEU A 270 -8.30 27.21 -26.24
CA LEU A 270 -7.63 28.49 -26.53
C LEU A 270 -7.46 28.74 -28.04
N VAL A 271 -7.00 27.72 -28.78
CA VAL A 271 -6.85 27.82 -30.25
C VAL A 271 -8.20 28.06 -30.92
N MET A 272 -9.26 27.35 -30.51
CA MET A 272 -10.61 27.57 -31.02
C MET A 272 -11.10 29.00 -30.76
N ILE A 273 -10.83 29.56 -29.57
CA ILE A 273 -11.18 30.95 -29.23
C ILE A 273 -10.42 31.94 -30.12
N ILE A 274 -9.11 31.75 -30.33
CA ILE A 274 -8.32 32.63 -31.19
C ILE A 274 -8.85 32.60 -32.63
N ILE A 275 -9.06 31.42 -33.20
CA ILE A 275 -9.64 31.26 -34.55
C ILE A 275 -11.02 31.92 -34.62
N TYR A 276 -11.87 31.70 -33.63
CA TYR A 276 -13.19 32.31 -33.53
C TYR A 276 -13.11 33.84 -33.52
N LEU A 277 -12.21 34.43 -32.73
CA LEU A 277 -12.01 35.88 -32.67
C LEU A 277 -11.50 36.44 -34.00
N VAL A 278 -10.56 35.78 -34.67
CA VAL A 278 -10.06 36.18 -36.01
C VAL A 278 -11.19 36.15 -37.05
N LEU A 279 -11.99 35.08 -37.08
CA LEU A 279 -13.13 34.97 -37.99
C LEU A 279 -14.19 36.03 -37.71
N ARG A 280 -14.50 36.29 -36.43
CA ARG A 280 -15.45 37.33 -36.01
C ARG A 280 -14.96 38.71 -36.41
N TYR A 281 -13.68 39.01 -36.22
CA TYR A 281 -13.07 40.27 -36.63
C TYR A 281 -13.15 40.47 -38.15
N ARG A 282 -12.82 39.44 -38.94
CA ARG A 282 -12.94 39.46 -40.41
C ARG A 282 -14.38 39.72 -40.88
N ARG A 283 -15.37 39.06 -40.27
CA ARG A 283 -16.80 39.29 -40.59
C ARG A 283 -17.22 40.73 -40.31
N LYS A 284 -16.86 41.30 -39.15
CA LYS A 284 -17.18 42.70 -38.84
C LYS A 284 -16.53 43.68 -39.82
N LYS A 285 -15.26 43.47 -40.20
CA LYS A 285 -14.58 44.34 -41.19
C LYS A 285 -15.26 44.28 -42.56
N LYS A 286 -15.68 43.10 -43.02
CA LYS A 286 -16.41 42.93 -44.29
C LYS A 286 -17.75 43.67 -44.28
N MET A 287 -18.50 43.63 -43.17
CA MET A 287 -19.76 44.36 -43.03
C MET A 287 -19.58 45.88 -43.05
N LYS A 288 -18.56 46.41 -42.36
CA LYS A 288 -18.24 47.85 -42.39
C LYS A 288 -17.89 48.35 -43.79
N LYS A 289 -17.08 47.59 -44.54
CA LYS A 289 -16.76 47.92 -45.94
C LYS A 289 -18.02 47.94 -46.81
N LYS A 290 -18.89 46.92 -46.69
CA LYS A 290 -20.16 46.88 -47.44
C LYS A 290 -21.03 48.10 -47.16
N ALA A 291 -21.16 48.53 -45.90
CA ALA A 291 -21.93 49.71 -45.52
C ALA A 291 -21.42 51.00 -46.17
N GLN A 292 -20.10 51.15 -46.31
CA GLN A 292 -19.49 52.30 -47.01
C GLN A 292 -19.80 52.29 -48.52
N TYR A 293 -19.70 51.13 -49.18
CA TYR A 293 -20.05 51.03 -50.61
C TYR A 293 -21.54 51.28 -50.88
N THR A 294 -22.45 50.81 -50.02
CA THR A 294 -23.89 51.12 -50.16
C THR A 294 -24.22 52.60 -49.97
N LYS A 295 -23.41 53.34 -49.20
CA LYS A 295 -23.60 54.79 -49.07
C LYS A 295 -23.18 55.53 -50.35
N LEU A 296 -22.03 55.18 -50.92
CA LEU A 296 -21.51 55.80 -52.14
C LEU A 296 -22.36 55.52 -53.39
N LEU A 297 -23.20 54.49 -53.38
CA LEU A 297 -24.02 54.11 -54.53
C LEU A 297 -25.42 54.74 -54.52
N ASN A 298 -25.79 55.39 -53.41
CA ASN A 298 -27.08 56.04 -53.22
C ASN A 298 -26.98 57.59 -53.28
N GLU A 299 -25.78 58.12 -53.52
CA GLU A 299 -25.54 59.48 -54.00
C GLU A 299 -25.45 59.48 -55.52
#